data_AF-A0A1Y1HIU9-F1
#
_entry.id   AF-A0A1Y1HIU9-F1
#
_cell.length_a   1.000
_cell.length_b   1.000
_cell.length_c   1.000
_cell.angle_alpha   90.00
_cell.angle_beta   90.00
_cell.angle_gamma   90.00
#
_symmetry.space_group_name_H-M   'P 1'
#
loop_
_entity.id
_entity.type
_entity.pdbx_description
1 polymer ?
#
loop_
_entity_poly.entity_id
_entity_poly.type
_entity_poly.pdbx_seq_one_letter_code
_entity_poly.pdbx_strand_id
1 'polypeptide(L)'
;MGGLALMSSNTGSLSPGRGGGKAVISTEKSSPFLKNATGIMAAIHNLKQRLDFLEQEIKDDLKGKLDYEDQIGHLKKRKAELETRIKKNQQLMENFSHDIGPFESSYKGLVREIDSLYGEAKEKHASALKLLQRDFGYHEAFKRWDDDFSAVPFKPK
;
A
#
# COMPACT_ATOMS: atom_id res chain seq x y z
N MET A 1 -13.39 21.32 62.42
CA MET A 1 -14.10 22.48 63.02
C MET A 1 -15.50 22.46 62.43
N GLY A 2 -16.43 21.76 63.08
CA GLY A 2 -17.38 22.34 64.03
C GLY A 2 -18.61 22.78 63.22
N GLY A 3 -19.83 22.27 63.39
CA GLY A 3 -20.63 21.94 64.57
C GLY A 3 -22.06 22.31 64.14
N LEU A 4 -23.05 21.40 64.26
CA LEU A 4 -24.17 21.50 65.22
C LEU A 4 -24.87 22.90 65.25
N ALA A 5 -26.19 23.05 65.32
CA ALA A 5 -27.34 22.17 65.50
C ALA A 5 -28.59 23.09 65.58
N LEU A 6 -29.74 22.45 65.86
CA LEU A 6 -31.02 22.95 66.40
C LEU A 6 -32.12 23.04 65.33
N MET A 7 -32.96 22.00 65.19
CA MET A 7 -34.06 21.58 66.08
C MET A 7 -35.11 22.67 66.29
N SER A 8 -36.33 22.42 65.80
CA SER A 8 -37.53 22.62 66.60
C SER A 8 -38.66 21.72 66.11
N SER A 9 -39.22 21.02 67.08
CA SER A 9 -40.29 20.02 67.12
C SER A 9 -41.69 20.59 66.90
N ASN A 10 -42.67 19.78 66.47
CA ASN A 10 -43.91 19.65 67.25
C ASN A 10 -44.81 18.43 66.90
N THR A 11 -45.22 17.76 67.98
CA THR A 11 -46.49 17.05 68.28
C THR A 11 -47.05 15.97 67.37
N GLY A 12 -47.16 14.77 67.95
CA GLY A 12 -47.93 13.65 67.40
C GLY A 12 -49.40 13.61 67.84
N SER A 13 -50.07 12.54 67.40
CA SER A 13 -51.18 11.92 68.13
C SER A 13 -51.27 10.45 67.72
N LEU A 14 -51.22 9.58 68.72
CA LEU A 14 -51.60 8.17 68.63
C LEU A 14 -53.12 8.07 68.74
N SER A 15 -53.76 7.25 67.91
CA SER A 15 -55.01 6.59 68.28
C SER A 15 -55.08 5.18 67.64
N PRO A 16 -55.49 4.13 68.39
CA PRO A 16 -55.38 2.74 67.96
C PRO A 16 -56.70 2.23 67.32
N GLY A 17 -56.63 1.80 66.06
CA GLY A 17 -57.74 1.17 65.33
C GLY A 17 -57.60 -0.36 65.31
N ARG A 18 -58.28 -1.02 66.24
CA ARG A 18 -58.49 -2.47 66.35
C ARG A 18 -59.38 -2.95 65.18
N GLY A 19 -58.93 -3.92 64.39
CA GLY A 19 -59.75 -4.47 63.31
C GLY A 19 -59.14 -5.73 62.71
N GLY A 20 -59.37 -6.86 63.37
CA GLY A 20 -59.07 -8.18 62.83
C GLY A 20 -59.83 -8.43 61.53
N GLY A 21 -59.10 -8.88 60.53
CA GLY A 21 -59.61 -9.33 59.25
C GLY A 21 -58.46 -9.91 58.47
N LYS A 22 -58.01 -11.12 58.83
CA LYS A 22 -57.22 -11.94 57.90
C LYS A 22 -58.10 -12.14 56.68
N ALA A 23 -57.85 -11.38 55.62
CA ALA A 23 -58.29 -11.77 54.30
C ALA A 23 -57.62 -13.11 54.03
N VAL A 24 -58.38 -14.18 54.23
CA VAL A 24 -58.06 -15.50 53.70
C VAL A 24 -58.03 -15.30 52.20
N ILE A 25 -56.84 -15.03 51.67
CA ILE A 25 -56.57 -15.13 50.24
C ILE A 25 -56.82 -16.59 49.94
N SER A 26 -57.98 -16.90 49.37
CA SER A 26 -58.30 -18.19 48.80
C SER A 26 -57.29 -18.47 47.69
N THR A 27 -56.16 -19.07 48.07
CA THR A 27 -55.12 -19.58 47.18
C THR A 27 -55.57 -20.88 46.53
N GLU A 28 -56.73 -20.89 45.89
CA GLU A 28 -57.18 -22.04 45.10
C GLU A 28 -58.03 -21.54 43.93
N LYS A 29 -57.51 -21.74 42.71
CA LYS A 29 -57.96 -21.20 41.41
C LYS A 29 -57.37 -19.83 41.03
N SER A 30 -56.04 -19.74 40.98
CA SER A 30 -55.44 -19.01 39.84
C SER A 30 -56.06 -19.59 38.57
N SER A 31 -57.00 -18.87 37.97
CA SER A 31 -57.80 -19.33 36.84
C SER A 31 -56.89 -19.90 35.74
N PRO A 32 -57.23 -21.05 35.11
CA PRO A 32 -56.47 -21.57 33.96
C PRO A 32 -56.30 -20.51 32.86
N PHE A 33 -57.22 -19.55 32.80
CA PHE A 33 -57.11 -18.36 31.96
C PHE A 33 -55.88 -17.50 32.26
N LEU A 34 -55.56 -17.23 33.54
CA LEU A 34 -54.39 -16.42 33.91
C LEU A 34 -53.09 -17.13 33.56
N LYS A 35 -53.01 -18.45 33.79
CA LYS A 35 -51.85 -19.27 33.40
C LYS A 35 -51.65 -19.28 31.88
N ASN A 36 -52.73 -19.46 31.13
CA ASN A 36 -52.71 -19.43 29.68
C ASN A 36 -52.35 -18.03 29.15
N ALA A 37 -52.90 -16.97 29.75
CA ALA A 37 -52.59 -15.59 29.40
C ALA A 37 -51.11 -15.26 29.66
N THR A 38 -50.53 -15.70 30.79
CA THR A 38 -49.10 -15.53 31.06
C THR A 38 -48.22 -16.32 30.08
N GLY A 39 -48.62 -17.54 29.69
CA GLY A 39 -47.90 -18.33 28.69
C GLY A 39 -47.91 -17.69 27.31
N ILE A 40 -49.07 -17.17 26.89
CA ILE A 40 -49.21 -16.42 25.63
C ILE A 40 -48.37 -15.13 25.68
N MET A 41 -48.40 -14.40 26.80
CA MET A 41 -47.62 -13.17 26.95
C MET A 41 -46.11 -13.43 26.92
N ALA A 42 -45.65 -14.52 27.54
CA ALA A 42 -44.25 -14.96 27.45
C ALA A 42 -43.85 -15.35 26.02
N ALA A 43 -44.72 -16.05 25.30
CA ALA A 43 -44.49 -16.39 23.89
C ALA A 43 -44.43 -15.13 23.00
N ILE A 44 -45.32 -14.17 23.20
CA ILE A 44 -45.31 -12.88 22.50
C ILE A 44 -44.02 -12.12 22.80
N HIS A 45 -43.58 -12.10 24.05
CA HIS A 45 -42.32 -11.45 24.42
C HIS A 45 -41.11 -12.12 23.74
N ASN A 46 -41.08 -13.46 23.70
CA ASN A 46 -40.01 -14.19 23.02
C ASN A 46 -39.99 -13.90 21.51
N LEU A 47 -41.16 -13.86 20.88
CA LEU A 47 -41.26 -13.54 19.45
C LEU A 47 -40.83 -12.10 19.14
N LYS A 48 -41.19 -11.13 20.00
CA LYS A 48 -40.70 -9.75 19.87
C LYS A 48 -39.18 -9.67 19.98
N GLN A 49 -38.59 -10.32 20.97
CA GLN A 49 -37.13 -10.35 21.11
C GLN A 49 -36.44 -10.96 19.88
N ARG A 50 -37.01 -12.01 19.30
CA ARG A 50 -36.48 -12.60 18.05
C ARG A 50 -36.63 -11.67 16.85
N LEU A 51 -37.74 -10.94 16.76
CA LEU A 51 -37.93 -9.93 15.71
C LEU A 51 -36.90 -8.80 15.85
N ASP A 52 -36.69 -8.29 17.05
CA ASP A 52 -35.70 -7.24 17.31
C ASP A 52 -34.28 -7.73 16.97
N PHE A 53 -33.96 -8.98 17.30
CA PHE A 53 -32.67 -9.60 16.96
C PHE A 53 -32.51 -9.75 15.44
N LEU A 54 -33.52 -10.29 14.75
CA LEU A 54 -33.49 -10.43 13.29
C LEU A 54 -33.41 -9.07 12.58
N GLU A 55 -34.06 -8.03 13.10
CA GLU A 55 -33.96 -6.69 12.55
C GLU A 55 -32.54 -6.13 12.66
N GLN A 56 -31.86 -6.42 13.77
CA GLN A 56 -30.47 -6.03 13.95
C GLN A 56 -29.54 -6.82 13.01
N GLU A 57 -29.73 -8.13 12.89
CA GLU A 57 -28.97 -8.98 11.97
C GLU A 57 -29.13 -8.52 10.52
N ILE A 58 -30.34 -8.17 10.08
CA ILE A 58 -30.60 -7.61 8.75
C ILE A 58 -29.85 -6.29 8.55
N LYS A 59 -29.81 -5.40 9.56
CA LYS A 59 -29.08 -4.14 9.48
C LYS A 59 -27.58 -4.38 9.32
N ASP A 60 -27.03 -5.32 10.07
CA ASP A 60 -25.62 -5.66 10.02
C ASP A 60 -25.25 -6.32 8.68
N ASP A 61 -26.11 -7.19 8.14
CA ASP A 61 -25.95 -7.81 6.82
C ASP A 61 -26.02 -6.78 5.68
N LEU A 62 -26.95 -5.82 5.74
CA LEU A 62 -27.04 -4.75 4.75
C LEU A 62 -25.78 -3.88 4.74
N LYS A 63 -25.23 -3.61 5.92
CA LYS A 63 -23.94 -2.91 6.04
C LYS A 63 -22.81 -3.76 5.45
N GLY A 64 -22.73 -5.04 5.81
CA GLY A 64 -21.72 -5.95 5.27
C GLY A 64 -21.78 -6.07 3.75
N LYS A 65 -22.99 -6.11 3.18
CA LYS A 65 -23.18 -6.11 1.72
C LYS A 65 -22.58 -4.86 1.07
N LEU A 66 -22.81 -3.67 1.64
CA LEU A 66 -22.26 -2.42 1.14
C LEU A 66 -20.72 -2.43 1.20
N ASP A 67 -20.14 -2.90 2.31
CA ASP A 67 -18.69 -3.02 2.45
C ASP A 67 -18.08 -3.96 1.38
N TYR A 68 -18.76 -5.06 1.05
CA TYR A 68 -18.33 -5.96 -0.02
C TYR A 68 -18.48 -5.35 -1.43
N GLU A 69 -19.56 -4.62 -1.68
CA GLU A 69 -19.75 -3.91 -2.96
C GLU A 69 -18.63 -2.89 -3.20
N ASP A 70 -18.23 -2.15 -2.17
CA ASP A 70 -17.11 -1.21 -2.22
C ASP A 70 -15.78 -1.93 -2.53
N GLN A 71 -15.49 -3.03 -1.83
CA GLN A 71 -14.29 -3.83 -2.09
C GLN A 71 -14.26 -4.40 -3.51
N ILE A 72 -15.39 -4.90 -4.00
CA ILE A 72 -15.53 -5.37 -5.39
C ILE A 72 -15.28 -4.21 -6.37
N GLY A 73 -15.78 -3.01 -6.08
CA GLY A 73 -15.52 -1.80 -6.85
C GLY A 73 -14.03 -1.47 -6.93
N HIS A 74 -13.33 -1.48 -5.80
CA HIS A 74 -11.89 -1.27 -5.72
C HIS A 74 -11.11 -2.31 -6.54
N LEU A 75 -11.46 -3.59 -6.39
CA LEU A 75 -10.81 -4.68 -7.13
C LEU A 75 -11.02 -4.58 -8.63
N LYS A 76 -12.24 -4.23 -9.09
CA LYS A 76 -12.52 -4.00 -10.51
C LYS A 76 -11.69 -2.86 -11.09
N LYS A 77 -11.60 -1.73 -10.37
CA LYS A 77 -10.76 -0.60 -10.77
C LYS A 77 -9.29 -1.02 -10.85
N ARG A 78 -8.80 -1.74 -9.84
CA ARG A 78 -7.42 -2.21 -9.80
C ARG A 78 -7.09 -3.17 -10.93
N LYS A 79 -8.02 -4.09 -11.25
CA LYS A 79 -7.89 -4.98 -12.40
C LYS A 79 -7.75 -4.21 -13.71
N ALA A 80 -8.62 -3.23 -13.95
CA ALA A 80 -8.56 -2.41 -15.16
C ALA A 80 -7.25 -1.60 -15.27
N GLU A 81 -6.75 -1.05 -14.16
CA GLU A 81 -5.45 -0.37 -14.10
C GLU A 81 -4.29 -1.32 -14.44
N LEU A 82 -4.30 -2.53 -13.88
CA LEU A 82 -3.26 -3.53 -14.13
C LEU A 82 -3.28 -4.02 -15.58
N GLU A 83 -4.46 -4.31 -16.14
CA GLU A 83 -4.59 -4.68 -17.56
C GLU A 83 -4.05 -3.59 -18.48
N THR A 84 -4.33 -2.33 -18.17
CA THR A 84 -3.79 -1.18 -18.91
C THR A 84 -2.27 -1.11 -18.81
N ARG A 85 -1.71 -1.33 -17.61
CA ARG A 85 -0.25 -1.36 -17.40
C ARG A 85 0.42 -2.50 -18.15
N ILE A 86 -0.18 -3.69 -18.15
CA ILE A 86 0.34 -4.85 -18.89
C ILE A 86 0.42 -4.52 -20.38
N LYS A 87 -0.66 -3.98 -20.96
CA LYS A 87 -0.68 -3.59 -22.38
C LYS A 87 0.39 -2.55 -22.70
N LYS A 88 0.51 -1.50 -21.87
CA LYS A 88 1.55 -0.48 -22.04
C LYS A 88 2.96 -1.07 -21.96
N ASN A 89 3.20 -1.97 -21.01
CA ASN A 89 4.50 -2.62 -20.86
C ASN A 89 4.82 -3.55 -22.03
N GLN A 90 3.84 -4.28 -22.56
CA GLN A 90 4.00 -5.10 -23.76
C GLN A 90 4.38 -4.22 -24.97
N GLN A 91 3.66 -3.13 -25.20
CA GLN A 91 4.00 -2.16 -26.25
C GLN A 91 5.40 -1.57 -26.07
N LEU A 92 5.77 -1.23 -24.83
CA LEU A 92 7.12 -0.75 -24.53
C LEU A 92 8.16 -1.82 -24.83
N MET A 93 7.93 -3.09 -24.48
CA MET A 93 8.87 -4.18 -24.77
C MET A 93 9.02 -4.45 -26.26
N GLU A 94 7.93 -4.37 -27.03
CA GLU A 94 7.97 -4.49 -28.50
C GLU A 94 8.82 -3.38 -29.12
N ASN A 95 8.57 -2.12 -28.73
CA ASN A 95 9.34 -0.97 -29.18
C ASN A 95 10.81 -1.06 -28.74
N PHE A 96 11.06 -1.47 -27.48
CA PHE A 96 12.41 -1.63 -26.94
C PHE A 96 13.17 -2.72 -27.69
N SER A 97 12.51 -3.84 -28.04
CA SER A 97 13.13 -4.91 -28.84
C SER A 97 13.46 -4.43 -30.25
N HIS A 98 12.61 -3.59 -30.84
CA HIS A 98 12.84 -3.01 -32.16
C HIS A 98 14.03 -2.03 -32.18
N ASP A 99 14.11 -1.14 -31.19
CA ASP A 99 15.07 -0.03 -31.19
C ASP A 99 16.42 -0.39 -30.56
N ILE A 100 16.44 -1.20 -29.50
CA ILE A 100 17.65 -1.43 -28.69
C ILE A 100 18.43 -2.66 -29.12
N GLY A 101 17.79 -3.68 -29.68
CA GLY A 101 18.48 -4.79 -30.33
C GLY A 101 19.54 -4.34 -31.35
N PRO A 102 19.18 -3.50 -32.34
CA PRO A 102 20.16 -2.94 -33.27
C PRO A 102 21.15 -1.97 -32.60
N PHE A 103 20.72 -1.20 -31.59
CA PHE A 103 21.60 -0.30 -30.85
C PHE A 103 22.75 -1.05 -30.13
N GLU A 104 22.46 -2.17 -29.45
CA GLU A 104 23.49 -2.96 -28.78
C GLU A 104 24.50 -3.53 -29.78
N SER A 105 24.02 -3.97 -30.96
CA SER A 105 24.87 -4.45 -32.04
C SER A 105 25.76 -3.33 -32.59
N SER A 106 25.19 -2.16 -32.88
CA SER A 106 25.93 -0.98 -33.34
C SER A 106 26.96 -0.52 -32.30
N TYR A 107 26.60 -0.52 -31.02
CA TYR A 107 27.51 -0.16 -29.94
C TYR A 107 28.71 -1.11 -29.85
N LYS A 108 28.48 -2.43 -29.91
CA LYS A 108 29.56 -3.42 -29.95
C LYS A 108 30.45 -3.26 -31.19
N GLY A 109 29.86 -2.92 -32.34
CA GLY A 109 30.60 -2.61 -33.56
C GLY A 109 31.54 -1.42 -33.37
N LEU A 110 30.99 -0.30 -32.91
CA LEU A 110 31.74 0.93 -32.61
C LEU A 110 32.91 0.68 -31.63
N VAL A 111 32.68 -0.08 -30.57
CA VAL A 111 33.75 -0.41 -29.60
C VAL A 111 34.88 -1.19 -30.26
N ARG A 112 34.57 -2.15 -31.14
CA ARG A 112 35.60 -2.91 -31.87
C ARG A 112 36.36 -2.06 -32.88
N GLU A 113 35.68 -1.17 -33.59
CA GLU A 113 36.32 -0.24 -34.52
C GLU A 113 37.27 0.70 -33.79
N ILE A 114 36.86 1.24 -32.65
CA ILE A 114 37.69 2.09 -31.80
C ILE A 114 38.93 1.32 -31.33
N ASP A 115 38.77 0.07 -30.86
CA ASP A 115 39.90 -0.76 -30.42
C ASP A 115 40.90 -1.03 -31.56
N SER A 116 40.40 -1.36 -32.75
CA SER A 116 41.23 -1.53 -33.95
C SER A 116 41.98 -0.25 -34.32
N LEU A 117 41.29 0.90 -34.31
CA LEU A 117 41.87 2.20 -34.65
C LEU A 117 43.00 2.58 -33.69
N TYR A 118 42.80 2.39 -32.38
CA TYR A 118 43.84 2.63 -31.38
C TYR A 118 45.01 1.64 -31.52
N GLY A 119 44.74 0.37 -31.84
CA GLY A 119 45.76 -0.62 -32.16
C GLY A 119 46.65 -0.18 -33.33
N GLU A 120 46.04 0.16 -34.47
CA GLU A 120 46.76 0.63 -35.66
C GLU A 120 47.52 1.91 -35.40
N ALA A 121 46.92 2.89 -34.71
CA ALA A 121 47.58 4.13 -34.35
C ALA A 121 48.84 3.89 -33.50
N LYS A 122 48.77 2.94 -32.55
CA LYS A 122 49.91 2.55 -31.71
C LYS A 122 51.03 1.91 -32.53
N GLU A 123 50.69 1.03 -33.47
CA GLU A 123 51.68 0.39 -34.36
C GLU A 123 52.35 1.40 -35.30
N LYS A 124 51.56 2.29 -35.92
CA LYS A 124 52.08 3.36 -36.77
C LYS A 124 52.94 4.34 -35.98
N HIS A 125 52.54 4.67 -34.74
CA HIS A 125 53.35 5.50 -33.85
C HIS A 125 54.69 4.85 -33.50
N ALA A 126 54.69 3.57 -33.13
CA ALA A 126 55.92 2.82 -32.87
C ALA A 126 56.83 2.74 -34.11
N SER A 127 56.24 2.57 -35.30
CA SER A 127 56.97 2.56 -36.57
C SER A 127 57.57 3.93 -36.90
N ALA A 128 56.83 5.01 -36.67
CA ALA A 128 57.31 6.38 -36.84
C ALA A 128 58.46 6.71 -35.88
N LEU A 129 58.39 6.28 -34.62
CA LEU A 129 59.49 6.45 -33.65
C LEU A 129 60.78 5.77 -34.12
N LYS A 130 60.70 4.55 -34.67
CA LYS A 130 61.86 3.86 -35.25
C LYS A 130 62.47 4.61 -36.43
N LEU A 131 61.64 5.19 -37.30
CA LEU A 131 62.11 5.98 -38.43
C LEU A 131 62.82 7.25 -37.97
N LEU A 132 62.27 7.94 -36.97
CA LEU A 132 62.89 9.12 -36.37
C LEU A 132 64.24 8.78 -35.72
N GLN A 133 64.34 7.66 -35.01
CA GLN A 133 65.60 7.19 -34.42
C GLN A 133 66.66 6.95 -35.50
N ARG A 134 66.28 6.30 -36.61
CA ARG A 134 67.20 5.91 -37.67
C ARG A 134 67.68 7.09 -38.51
N ASP A 135 66.76 7.93 -38.97
CA ASP A 135 67.05 8.89 -40.03
C ASP A 135 67.29 10.32 -39.49
N PHE A 136 66.85 10.60 -38.26
CA PHE A 136 66.89 11.95 -37.66
C PHE A 136 67.59 11.99 -36.29
N GLY A 137 68.15 10.88 -35.82
CA GLY A 137 68.87 10.82 -34.53
C GLY A 137 67.98 11.10 -33.31
N TYR A 138 66.67 10.88 -33.44
CA TYR A 138 65.71 11.09 -32.35
C TYR A 138 65.95 10.11 -31.19
N HIS A 139 65.76 10.57 -29.95
CA HIS A 139 65.95 9.75 -28.76
C HIS A 139 64.86 10.06 -27.72
N GLU A 140 64.10 9.04 -27.31
CA GLU A 140 62.82 9.18 -26.58
C GLU A 140 62.93 9.96 -25.27
N ALA A 141 64.02 9.78 -24.51
CA ALA A 141 64.29 10.49 -23.26
C ALA A 141 64.45 12.02 -23.38
N PHE A 142 64.68 12.53 -24.60
CA PHE A 142 64.88 13.96 -24.85
C PHE A 142 63.66 14.64 -25.49
N LYS A 143 62.59 13.89 -25.79
CA LYS A 143 61.35 14.46 -26.32
C LYS A 143 60.60 15.22 -25.22
N ARG A 144 60.31 16.49 -25.48
CA ARG A 144 59.47 17.32 -24.60
C ARG A 144 58.01 17.28 -25.06
N TRP A 145 57.10 17.61 -24.14
CA TRP A 145 55.66 17.56 -24.39
C TRP A 145 55.17 18.73 -25.29
N ASP A 146 55.98 19.78 -25.42
CA ASP A 146 55.77 21.00 -26.20
C ASP A 146 56.61 21.05 -27.48
N ASP A 147 57.30 19.97 -27.83
CA ASP A 147 58.23 19.92 -28.96
C ASP A 147 57.46 19.73 -30.28
N ASP A 148 57.45 20.78 -31.11
CA ASP A 148 56.78 20.79 -32.42
C ASP A 148 57.69 20.18 -33.49
N PHE A 149 57.19 19.20 -34.23
CA PHE A 149 57.97 18.49 -35.24
C PHE A 149 58.19 19.35 -36.49
N SER A 150 59.36 20.00 -36.62
CA SER A 150 59.74 20.74 -37.83
C SER A 150 60.57 19.85 -38.79
N ALA A 151 59.91 19.18 -39.74
CA ALA A 151 60.61 18.53 -40.85
C ALA A 151 60.98 19.59 -41.90
N VAL A 152 62.26 19.94 -42.01
CA VAL A 152 62.75 20.71 -43.17
C VAL A 152 62.74 19.76 -44.37
N PRO A 153 61.94 20.01 -45.43
CA PRO A 153 61.85 19.10 -46.56
C PRO A 153 63.21 19.01 -47.26
N PHE A 154 63.80 17.82 -47.33
CA PHE A 154 65.02 17.59 -48.07
C PHE A 154 64.77 17.79 -49.57
N LYS A 155 65.39 18.82 -50.16
CA LYS A 155 65.46 18.99 -51.62
C LYS A 155 66.81 18.45 -52.11
N PRO A 156 66.85 17.36 -52.88
CA PRO A 156 68.09 16.89 -53.50
C PRO A 156 68.57 17.91 -54.57
N LYS A 157 69.89 18.03 -54.72
CA LYS A 157 70.55 18.82 -55.77
C LYS A 157 70.58 18.07 -57.10
#